data_AF-A0A5X9FPA0-F1
#
_entry.id   AF-A0A5X9FPA0-F1
#
_cell.length_a   1.000
_cell.length_b   1.000
_cell.length_c   1.000
_cell.angle_alpha   90.00
_cell.angle_beta   90.00
_cell.angle_gamma   90.00
#
_symmetry.space_group_name_H-M   'P 1'
#
loop_
_entity.id
_entity.type
_entity.pdbx_description
1 polymer ?
#
loop_
_entity_poly.entity_id
_entity_poly.type
_entity_poly.pdbx_seq_one_letter_code
_entity_poly.pdbx_strand_id
1 'polypeptide(L)'
;TNTYTGGTTISGGTLIATHVNALGTGAIDNRASLLLDASGQFAVTDLTTESGGNTEIGAGSTLQATTLTQKSDSTLTINLNSNTADPVIHAASQVSLAGTLDITGVGDVLDSDPASTDDLDTFTLIASDKTIAGDFEKLTVAGMDADLADFITVDGRIDDTGKQYELTTALTWYADRDDAVTDAHGTFNLTNADGSFAVNTVLENVDATLDPASATGWDGTSLIK
;
A
#
# COMPACT_ATOMS: atom_id res chain seq x y z
N THR A 1 -10.79 28.39 1.66
CA THR A 1 -9.81 27.95 2.66
C THR A 1 -10.47 27.97 4.01
N ASN A 2 -10.47 26.87 4.75
CA ASN A 2 -10.99 26.81 6.12
C ASN A 2 -9.90 27.32 7.08
N THR A 3 -10.24 28.27 7.96
CA THR A 3 -9.30 28.84 8.95
C THR A 3 -9.45 28.21 10.33
N TYR A 4 -10.27 27.16 10.46
CA TYR A 4 -10.40 26.38 11.69
C TYR A 4 -9.08 25.66 11.97
N THR A 5 -8.43 26.00 13.08
CA THR A 5 -7.17 25.38 13.52
C THR A 5 -7.36 24.43 14.71
N GLY A 6 -8.60 24.27 15.17
CA GLY A 6 -8.92 23.32 16.23
C GLY A 6 -8.70 21.88 15.76
N GLY A 7 -8.38 21.00 16.71
CA GLY A 7 -8.28 19.57 16.42
C GLY A 7 -9.65 18.93 16.21
N THR A 8 -9.67 17.82 15.46
CA THR A 8 -10.87 17.00 15.24
C THR A 8 -10.71 15.69 15.99
N THR A 9 -11.65 15.35 16.86
CA THR A 9 -11.71 14.03 17.52
C THR A 9 -12.92 13.27 17.02
N ILE A 10 -12.70 12.08 16.47
CA ILE A 10 -13.74 11.19 15.97
C ILE A 10 -13.85 10.04 16.95
N SER A 11 -14.80 10.12 17.88
CA SER A 11 -14.98 9.12 18.95
C SER A 11 -15.95 8.00 18.61
N GLY A 12 -16.69 8.12 17.50
CA GLY A 12 -17.69 7.16 17.06
C GLY A 12 -18.32 7.53 15.73
N GLY A 13 -18.89 6.54 15.04
CA GLY A 13 -19.53 6.71 13.74
C GLY A 13 -18.53 6.98 12.60
N THR A 14 -19.04 7.51 11.50
CA THR A 14 -18.26 7.84 10.30
C THR A 14 -18.30 9.34 10.03
N LEU A 15 -17.14 9.98 9.98
CA LEU A 15 -16.98 11.33 9.47
C LEU A 15 -16.53 11.27 8.01
N ILE A 16 -17.33 11.85 7.10
CA ILE A 16 -17.00 11.92 5.68
C ILE A 16 -16.71 13.38 5.31
N ALA A 17 -15.50 13.64 4.84
CA ALA A 17 -15.07 14.96 4.38
C ALA A 17 -15.13 15.01 2.86
N THR A 18 -16.21 15.58 2.30
CA THR A 18 -16.44 15.62 0.84
C THR A 18 -15.87 16.85 0.14
N HIS A 19 -14.99 17.59 0.81
CA HIS A 19 -14.30 18.75 0.28
C HIS A 19 -12.96 18.91 0.99
N VAL A 20 -11.89 19.22 0.26
CA VAL A 20 -10.53 19.42 0.82
C VAL A 20 -10.41 20.49 1.93
N ASN A 21 -11.41 21.36 2.09
CA ASN A 21 -11.49 22.37 3.15
C ASN A 21 -12.57 22.05 4.21
N ALA A 22 -13.17 20.86 4.18
CA ALA A 22 -14.24 20.49 5.10
C ALA A 22 -13.72 20.38 6.55
N LEU A 23 -12.48 19.93 6.71
CA LEU A 23 -11.79 19.85 7.99
C LEU A 23 -10.93 21.10 8.21
N GLY A 24 -10.58 21.34 9.48
CA GLY A 24 -9.56 22.31 9.83
C GLY A 24 -8.16 21.80 9.55
N THR A 25 -7.17 22.66 9.81
CA THR A 25 -5.75 22.29 9.67
C THR A 25 -5.16 21.72 10.95
N GLY A 26 -5.95 21.55 12.01
CA GLY A 26 -5.48 20.99 13.29
C GLY A 26 -5.18 19.50 13.22
N ALA A 27 -4.82 18.91 14.36
CA ALA A 27 -4.62 17.47 14.48
C ALA A 27 -5.95 16.71 14.41
N ILE A 28 -5.91 15.49 13.87
CA ILE A 28 -7.02 14.53 13.84
C ILE A 28 -6.67 13.34 14.74
N ASP A 29 -7.51 13.09 15.73
CA ASP A 29 -7.51 11.90 16.59
C ASP A 29 -8.72 11.03 16.20
N ASN A 30 -8.48 9.98 15.42
CA ASN A 30 -9.52 9.12 14.86
C ASN A 30 -9.61 7.78 15.60
N ARG A 31 -10.67 7.59 16.39
CA ARG A 31 -11.02 6.34 17.10
C ARG A 31 -12.18 5.57 16.45
N ALA A 32 -12.66 6.02 15.30
CA ALA A 32 -13.78 5.40 14.60
C ALA A 32 -13.49 5.45 13.09
N SER A 33 -14.40 5.93 12.25
CA SER A 33 -14.17 5.97 10.81
C SER A 33 -14.03 7.40 10.28
N LEU A 34 -12.97 7.65 9.53
CA LEU A 34 -12.73 8.87 8.75
C LEU A 34 -12.63 8.51 7.27
N LEU A 35 -13.40 9.18 6.43
CA LEU A 35 -13.29 9.11 4.98
C LEU A 35 -12.96 10.49 4.42
N LEU A 36 -11.82 10.60 3.73
CA LEU A 36 -11.41 11.77 2.97
C LEU A 36 -11.80 11.55 1.51
N ASP A 37 -12.95 12.09 1.09
CA ASP A 37 -13.57 11.81 -0.21
C ASP A 37 -13.74 13.10 -1.03
N ALA A 38 -12.62 13.63 -1.51
CA ALA A 38 -12.63 14.80 -2.38
C ALA A 38 -11.49 14.76 -3.38
N SER A 39 -11.74 15.14 -4.63
CA SER A 39 -10.65 15.32 -5.59
C SER A 39 -9.70 16.43 -5.10
N GLY A 40 -8.44 16.07 -4.87
CA GLY A 40 -7.39 16.98 -4.40
C GLY A 40 -6.87 16.70 -2.99
N GLN A 41 -6.06 17.63 -2.48
CA GLN A 41 -5.27 17.44 -1.26
C GLN A 41 -5.95 17.99 0.00
N PHE A 42 -6.13 17.13 1.01
CA PHE A 42 -6.41 17.53 2.39
C PHE A 42 -5.11 17.93 3.09
N ALA A 43 -5.17 18.95 3.95
CA ALA A 43 -4.01 19.42 4.70
C ALA A 43 -4.34 19.51 6.20
N VAL A 44 -3.63 18.73 7.01
CA VAL A 44 -3.81 18.67 8.47
C VAL A 44 -2.46 18.77 9.18
N THR A 45 -2.46 19.07 10.47
CA THR A 45 -1.22 19.07 11.24
C THR A 45 -0.77 17.63 11.47
N ASP A 46 -1.62 16.82 12.09
CA ASP A 46 -1.32 15.42 12.42
C ASP A 46 -2.53 14.55 12.13
N LEU A 47 -2.31 13.31 11.73
CA LEU A 47 -3.34 12.28 11.67
C LEU A 47 -2.91 11.08 12.49
N THR A 48 -3.66 10.78 13.55
CA THR A 48 -3.54 9.53 14.30
C THR A 48 -4.79 8.70 14.07
N THR A 49 -4.61 7.48 13.55
CA THR A 49 -5.64 6.45 13.54
C THR A 49 -5.37 5.54 14.73
N GLU A 50 -6.25 5.61 15.70
CA GLU A 50 -6.17 4.83 16.94
C GLU A 50 -6.55 3.37 16.68
N SER A 51 -6.21 2.47 17.61
CA SER A 51 -6.62 1.06 17.54
C SER A 51 -8.15 0.94 17.40
N GLY A 52 -8.60 0.08 16.49
CA GLY A 52 -9.99 -0.07 16.06
C GLY A 52 -10.50 1.04 15.11
N GLY A 53 -9.68 2.05 14.83
CA GLY A 53 -10.01 3.14 13.90
C GLY A 53 -9.72 2.78 12.45
N ASN A 54 -10.49 3.37 11.54
CA ASN A 54 -10.30 3.29 10.10
C ASN A 54 -10.14 4.70 9.52
N THR A 55 -9.07 4.93 8.77
CA THR A 55 -8.95 6.10 7.90
C THR A 55 -8.93 5.67 6.45
N GLU A 56 -9.78 6.26 5.63
CA GLU A 56 -9.88 5.98 4.20
C GLU A 56 -9.53 7.22 3.39
N ILE A 57 -8.62 7.06 2.43
CA ILE A 57 -8.30 8.04 1.39
C ILE A 57 -9.06 7.65 0.13
N GLY A 58 -10.07 8.46 -0.21
CA GLY A 58 -10.90 8.25 -1.39
C GLY A 58 -10.11 8.43 -2.69
N ALA A 59 -10.65 7.87 -3.77
CA ALA A 59 -9.97 7.89 -5.05
C ALA A 59 -9.82 9.32 -5.59
N GLY A 60 -8.60 9.70 -5.98
CA GLY A 60 -8.25 11.06 -6.36
C GLY A 60 -8.08 12.05 -5.20
N SER A 61 -8.20 11.61 -3.95
CA SER A 61 -7.79 12.38 -2.76
C SER A 61 -6.32 12.16 -2.44
N THR A 62 -5.67 13.18 -1.89
CA THR A 62 -4.35 13.05 -1.26
C THR A 62 -4.35 13.69 0.12
N LEU A 63 -3.37 13.34 0.96
CA LEU A 63 -3.21 13.88 2.31
C LEU A 63 -1.82 14.47 2.49
N GLN A 64 -1.76 15.75 2.88
CA GLN A 64 -0.58 16.35 3.46
C GLN A 64 -0.75 16.43 4.99
N ALA A 65 0.20 15.84 5.72
CA ALA A 65 0.30 15.95 7.17
C ALA A 65 1.71 16.36 7.59
N THR A 66 1.87 16.75 8.86
CA THR A 66 3.19 16.80 9.52
C THR A 66 3.55 15.42 10.05
N THR A 67 2.62 14.76 10.75
CA THR A 67 2.80 13.36 11.18
C THR A 67 1.64 12.47 10.77
N LEU A 68 1.96 11.22 10.47
CA LEU A 68 1.00 10.14 10.23
C LEU A 68 1.30 9.01 11.22
N THR A 69 0.31 8.63 12.03
CA THR A 69 0.42 7.51 12.96
C THR A 69 -0.74 6.54 12.72
N GLN A 70 -0.41 5.31 12.32
CA GLN A 70 -1.30 4.16 12.38
C GLN A 70 -0.91 3.34 13.62
N LYS A 71 -1.89 3.01 14.46
CA LYS A 71 -1.66 2.11 15.60
C LYS A 71 -1.94 0.67 15.19
N SER A 72 -1.43 -0.30 15.96
CA SER A 72 -1.85 -1.69 15.82
C SER A 72 -3.37 -1.80 15.90
N ASP A 73 -3.95 -2.76 15.17
CA ASP A 73 -5.41 -2.95 15.06
C ASP A 73 -6.17 -1.73 14.46
N SER A 74 -5.47 -0.80 13.80
CA SER A 74 -6.10 0.22 12.95
C SER A 74 -6.04 -0.19 11.48
N THR A 75 -6.85 0.47 10.65
CA THR A 75 -6.85 0.26 9.19
C THR A 75 -6.64 1.59 8.46
N LEU A 76 -5.69 1.60 7.53
CA LEU A 76 -5.59 2.61 6.49
C LEU A 76 -6.12 2.01 5.19
N THR A 77 -7.21 2.58 4.67
CA THR A 77 -7.73 2.21 3.34
C THR A 77 -7.30 3.26 2.33
N ILE A 78 -6.78 2.86 1.18
CA ILE A 78 -6.48 3.76 0.06
C ILE A 78 -7.16 3.24 -1.20
N ASN A 79 -8.05 4.05 -1.77
CA ASN A 79 -8.71 3.76 -3.02
C ASN A 79 -7.91 4.39 -4.17
N LEU A 80 -7.34 3.56 -5.03
CA LEU A 80 -6.55 3.98 -6.18
C LEU A 80 -7.42 4.03 -7.43
N ASN A 81 -7.04 4.89 -8.37
CA ASN A 81 -7.56 4.94 -9.72
C ASN A 81 -6.52 5.54 -10.67
N SER A 82 -6.86 5.61 -11.96
CA SER A 82 -5.95 6.09 -13.01
C SER A 82 -5.55 7.57 -12.90
N ASN A 83 -6.12 8.32 -11.94
CA ASN A 83 -5.83 9.72 -11.68
C ASN A 83 -5.21 9.93 -10.29
N THR A 84 -4.92 8.86 -9.56
CA THR A 84 -4.28 8.98 -8.25
C THR A 84 -2.90 9.62 -8.42
N ALA A 85 -2.65 10.67 -7.63
CA ALA A 85 -1.36 11.32 -7.60
C ALA A 85 -0.41 10.54 -6.67
N ASP A 86 0.84 10.42 -7.11
CA ASP A 86 1.94 9.89 -6.31
C ASP A 86 2.74 11.07 -5.70
N PRO A 87 2.96 11.10 -4.36
CA PRO A 87 2.48 10.15 -3.36
C PRO A 87 1.04 10.46 -2.93
N VAL A 88 0.32 9.43 -2.46
CA VAL A 88 -1.05 9.59 -1.93
C VAL A 88 -1.04 10.36 -0.61
N ILE A 89 -0.09 10.03 0.26
CA ILE A 89 0.10 10.69 1.55
C ILE A 89 1.53 11.22 1.63
N HIS A 90 1.67 12.49 1.97
CA HIS A 90 2.97 13.09 2.30
C HIS A 90 2.99 13.55 3.75
N ALA A 91 4.02 13.14 4.49
CA ALA A 91 4.25 13.55 5.87
C ALA A 91 5.59 14.30 6.01
N ALA A 92 5.53 15.55 6.44
CA ALA A 92 6.73 16.39 6.57
C ALA A 92 7.66 16.02 7.76
N SER A 93 7.27 15.04 8.58
CA SER A 93 8.02 14.61 9.76
C SER A 93 7.87 13.10 9.99
N GLN A 94 7.39 12.66 11.15
CA GLN A 94 7.34 11.26 11.52
C GLN A 94 6.14 10.54 10.88
N VAL A 95 6.43 9.39 10.26
CA VAL A 95 5.46 8.36 9.91
C VAL A 95 5.69 7.16 10.84
N SER A 96 4.63 6.66 11.45
CA SER A 96 4.63 5.41 12.21
C SER A 96 3.54 4.49 11.66
N LEU A 97 3.94 3.32 11.16
CA LEU A 97 3.05 2.33 10.56
C LEU A 97 2.90 1.12 11.48
N ALA A 98 1.67 0.62 11.54
CA ALA A 98 1.23 -0.59 12.23
C ALA A 98 -0.17 -0.93 11.70
N GLY A 99 -0.77 -2.02 12.18
CA GLY A 99 -2.13 -2.40 11.77
C GLY A 99 -2.21 -2.83 10.31
N THR A 100 -3.34 -2.59 9.65
CA THR A 100 -3.62 -3.07 8.29
C THR A 100 -3.60 -1.95 7.27
N LEU A 101 -2.97 -2.19 6.12
CA LEU A 101 -3.13 -1.42 4.90
C LEU A 101 -4.09 -2.16 3.96
N ASP A 102 -5.18 -1.52 3.57
CA ASP A 102 -6.14 -2.04 2.59
C ASP A 102 -6.13 -1.17 1.34
N ILE A 103 -5.90 -1.78 0.18
CA ILE A 103 -5.78 -1.10 -1.10
C ILE A 103 -6.87 -1.59 -2.04
N THR A 104 -7.54 -0.68 -2.71
CA THR A 104 -8.42 -1.00 -3.83
C THR A 104 -7.93 -0.29 -5.11
N GLY A 105 -8.19 -0.89 -6.27
CA GLY A 105 -7.87 -0.28 -7.57
C GLY A 105 -6.38 -0.32 -7.94
N VAL A 106 -5.61 -1.29 -7.43
CA VAL A 106 -4.17 -1.34 -7.68
C VAL A 106 -3.81 -1.47 -9.18
N GLY A 107 -4.64 -2.15 -9.98
CA GLY A 107 -4.41 -2.32 -11.42
C GLY A 107 -4.54 -1.01 -12.22
N ASP A 108 -5.02 0.07 -11.59
CA ASP A 108 -5.03 1.38 -12.23
C ASP A 108 -3.68 2.12 -12.11
N VAL A 109 -2.79 1.68 -11.21
CA VAL A 109 -1.51 2.36 -10.94
C VAL A 109 -0.27 1.49 -11.10
N LEU A 110 -0.42 0.17 -11.17
CA LEU A 110 0.66 -0.77 -11.44
C LEU A 110 0.40 -1.49 -12.77
N ASP A 111 1.46 -1.70 -13.55
CA ASP A 111 1.41 -2.54 -14.74
C ASP A 111 1.09 -4.00 -14.37
N SER A 112 0.01 -4.54 -14.94
CA SER A 112 -0.43 -5.92 -14.71
C SER A 112 0.13 -6.92 -15.72
N ASP A 113 0.88 -6.49 -16.74
CA ASP A 113 1.49 -7.37 -17.75
C ASP A 113 2.95 -6.99 -18.07
N PRO A 114 3.85 -7.03 -17.06
CA PRO A 114 5.26 -6.72 -17.29
C PRO A 114 5.90 -7.78 -18.21
N ALA A 115 6.64 -7.34 -19.23
CA ALA A 115 7.32 -8.24 -20.16
C ALA A 115 8.62 -8.85 -19.59
N SER A 116 9.17 -8.24 -18.54
CA SER A 116 10.40 -8.69 -17.89
C SER A 116 10.47 -8.25 -16.43
N THR A 117 11.44 -8.79 -15.69
CA THR A 117 11.72 -8.32 -14.32
C THR A 117 12.25 -6.89 -14.25
N ASP A 118 12.70 -6.32 -15.38
CA ASP A 118 13.12 -4.92 -15.45
C ASP A 118 11.92 -3.97 -15.67
N ASP A 119 10.77 -4.53 -16.06
CA ASP A 119 9.52 -3.80 -16.30
C ASP A 119 8.56 -3.85 -15.09
N LEU A 120 9.02 -4.37 -13.95
CA LEU A 120 8.24 -4.36 -12.71
C LEU A 120 8.04 -2.91 -12.25
N ASP A 121 6.78 -2.57 -12.01
CA ASP A 121 6.34 -1.22 -11.67
C ASP A 121 6.27 -0.98 -10.16
N THR A 122 6.43 0.28 -9.76
CA THR A 122 6.41 0.75 -8.37
C THR A 122 5.61 2.03 -8.26
N PHE A 123 4.76 2.11 -7.23
CA PHE A 123 3.91 3.26 -6.92
C PHE A 123 4.09 3.67 -5.46
N THR A 124 4.42 4.94 -5.19
CA THR A 124 4.61 5.41 -3.81
C THR A 124 3.26 5.80 -3.19
N LEU A 125 2.88 5.10 -2.12
CA LEU A 125 1.68 5.42 -1.35
C LEU A 125 1.94 6.53 -0.33
N ILE A 126 3.03 6.38 0.43
CA ILE A 126 3.35 7.27 1.55
C ILE A 126 4.79 7.76 1.38
N ALA A 127 4.97 9.08 1.31
CA ALA A 127 6.28 9.71 1.35
C ALA A 127 6.48 10.44 2.69
N SER A 128 7.68 10.34 3.24
CA SER A 128 8.06 10.91 4.52
C SER A 128 9.39 11.65 4.43
N ASP A 129 9.46 12.87 5.00
CA ASP A 129 10.72 13.62 5.10
C ASP A 129 11.71 12.99 6.11
N LYS A 130 11.22 12.09 6.98
CA LYS A 130 11.99 11.32 7.97
C LYS A 130 11.85 9.82 7.71
N THR A 131 12.71 9.04 8.35
CA THR A 131 12.60 7.57 8.30
C THR A 131 11.24 7.13 8.82
N ILE A 132 10.56 6.29 8.07
CA ILE A 132 9.33 5.61 8.45
C ILE A 132 9.67 4.63 9.59
N ALA A 133 8.87 4.66 10.66
CA ALA A 133 9.03 3.77 11.80
C ALA A 133 7.96 2.67 11.76
N GLY A 134 8.37 1.43 12.00
CA GLY A 134 7.47 0.26 11.92
C GLY A 134 7.16 -0.12 10.48
N ASP A 135 6.14 -0.96 10.33
CA ASP A 135 5.58 -1.41 9.06
C ASP A 135 4.11 -1.80 9.29
N PHE A 136 3.32 -1.95 8.24
CA PHE A 136 2.00 -2.56 8.34
C PHE A 136 2.14 -4.03 8.73
N GLU A 137 1.29 -4.47 9.65
CA GLU A 137 1.22 -5.87 10.09
C GLU A 137 0.51 -6.75 9.06
N LYS A 138 -0.26 -6.12 8.14
CA LYS A 138 -0.99 -6.80 7.08
C LYS A 138 -1.21 -5.88 5.88
N LEU A 139 -1.03 -6.41 4.69
CA LEU A 139 -1.44 -5.81 3.43
C LEU A 139 -2.62 -6.60 2.84
N THR A 140 -3.65 -5.89 2.38
CA THR A 140 -4.71 -6.44 1.52
C THR A 140 -4.83 -5.61 0.25
N VAL A 141 -4.98 -6.29 -0.88
CA VAL A 141 -5.06 -5.66 -2.19
C VAL A 141 -6.26 -6.20 -2.95
N ALA A 142 -7.02 -5.29 -3.55
CA ALA A 142 -8.15 -5.56 -4.42
C ALA A 142 -8.06 -4.73 -5.71
N GLY A 143 -8.71 -5.21 -6.77
CA GLY A 143 -8.72 -4.53 -8.06
C GLY A 143 -7.44 -4.68 -8.87
N MET A 144 -6.70 -5.79 -8.68
CA MET A 144 -5.73 -6.28 -9.67
C MET A 144 -6.48 -6.72 -10.93
N ASP A 145 -5.82 -6.66 -12.09
CA ASP A 145 -6.35 -7.28 -13.30
C ASP A 145 -6.47 -8.80 -13.09
N ALA A 146 -7.56 -9.38 -13.59
CA ALA A 146 -7.77 -10.83 -13.59
C ALA A 146 -6.78 -11.55 -14.53
N ASP A 147 -6.21 -10.82 -15.50
CA ASP A 147 -5.22 -11.33 -16.44
C ASP A 147 -3.78 -11.27 -15.89
N LEU A 148 -3.58 -10.79 -14.65
CA LEU A 148 -2.26 -10.79 -13.99
C LEU A 148 -1.66 -12.20 -14.02
N ALA A 149 -0.41 -12.28 -14.48
CA ALA A 149 0.29 -13.55 -14.54
C ALA A 149 0.46 -14.16 -13.13
N ASP A 150 0.35 -15.49 -13.03
CA ASP A 150 0.40 -16.19 -11.74
C ASP A 150 1.74 -16.04 -11.02
N PHE A 151 2.80 -15.72 -11.75
CA PHE A 151 4.13 -15.46 -11.20
C PHE A 151 4.38 -14.00 -10.82
N ILE A 152 3.37 -13.13 -10.91
CA ILE A 152 3.43 -11.72 -10.49
C ILE A 152 2.49 -11.51 -9.29
N THR A 153 2.97 -10.74 -8.31
CA THR A 153 2.23 -10.35 -7.11
C THR A 153 2.46 -8.88 -6.79
N VAL A 154 1.81 -8.38 -5.74
CA VAL A 154 2.02 -7.05 -5.20
C VAL A 154 2.64 -7.17 -3.81
N ASP A 155 3.74 -6.47 -3.65
CA ASP A 155 4.51 -6.30 -2.43
C ASP A 155 4.30 -4.86 -1.92
N GLY A 156 4.08 -4.70 -0.61
CA GLY A 156 4.02 -3.40 0.04
C GLY A 156 5.20 -3.26 0.98
N ARG A 157 6.13 -2.38 0.65
CA ARG A 157 7.42 -2.29 1.36
C ARG A 157 7.89 -0.88 1.58
N ILE A 158 8.76 -0.71 2.57
CA ILE A 158 9.53 0.52 2.75
C ILE A 158 10.75 0.48 1.81
N ASP A 159 10.98 1.57 1.08
CA ASP A 159 12.11 1.70 0.16
C ASP A 159 13.47 1.66 0.89
N ASP A 160 14.55 1.45 0.12
CA ASP A 160 15.91 1.37 0.68
C ASP A 160 16.35 2.65 1.42
N THR A 161 15.73 3.79 1.12
CA THR A 161 16.02 5.05 1.82
C THR A 161 15.30 5.14 3.17
N GLY A 162 14.30 4.29 3.41
CA GLY A 162 13.49 4.25 4.61
C GLY A 162 12.42 5.34 4.65
N LYS A 163 12.10 6.00 3.53
CA LYS A 163 11.29 7.23 3.48
C LYS A 163 10.03 7.11 2.64
N GLN A 164 9.92 6.05 1.86
CA GLN A 164 8.74 5.79 1.04
C GLN A 164 8.17 4.45 1.43
N TYR A 165 6.85 4.38 1.56
CA TYR A 165 6.12 3.13 1.55
C TYR A 165 5.52 2.97 0.15
N GLU A 166 5.93 1.90 -0.53
CA GLU A 166 5.72 1.66 -1.94
C GLU A 166 4.89 0.39 -2.15
N LEU A 167 3.99 0.42 -3.11
CA LEU A 167 3.47 -0.81 -3.71
C LEU A 167 4.34 -1.13 -4.92
N THR A 168 4.82 -2.36 -5.00
CA THR A 168 5.63 -2.82 -6.13
C THR A 168 5.05 -4.11 -6.69
N THR A 169 5.05 -4.24 -8.01
CA THR A 169 4.89 -5.56 -8.63
C THR A 169 6.16 -6.38 -8.40
N ALA A 170 5.99 -7.64 -8.03
CA ALA A 170 7.09 -8.52 -7.67
C ALA A 170 6.86 -9.94 -8.20
N LEU A 171 7.91 -10.74 -8.25
CA LEU A 171 7.77 -12.16 -8.55
C LEU A 171 7.19 -12.90 -7.35
N THR A 172 6.23 -13.81 -7.58
CA THR A 172 5.76 -14.71 -6.52
C THR A 172 6.86 -15.59 -5.96
N TRP A 173 7.97 -15.77 -6.68
CA TRP A 173 9.18 -16.42 -6.18
C TRP A 173 9.68 -15.85 -4.85
N TYR A 174 9.49 -14.54 -4.62
CA TYR A 174 10.00 -13.84 -3.43
C TYR A 174 8.91 -13.45 -2.43
N ALA A 175 7.66 -13.84 -2.68
CA ALA A 175 6.49 -13.27 -2.02
C ALA A 175 6.52 -13.38 -0.49
N ASP A 176 6.77 -14.58 0.06
CA ASP A 176 6.85 -14.82 1.51
C ASP A 176 8.02 -14.09 2.18
N ARG A 177 9.13 -13.90 1.47
CA ARG A 177 10.29 -13.15 2.00
C ARG A 177 9.95 -11.68 2.17
N ASP A 178 9.16 -11.17 1.24
CA ASP A 178 8.84 -9.76 1.08
C ASP A 178 7.42 -9.44 1.60
N ASP A 179 6.80 -10.34 2.39
CA ASP A 179 5.45 -10.21 2.98
C ASP A 179 4.37 -9.75 1.96
N ALA A 180 4.50 -10.21 0.71
CA ALA A 180 3.60 -9.84 -0.37
C ALA A 180 2.19 -10.45 -0.20
N VAL A 181 1.23 -10.00 -1.02
CA VAL A 181 -0.19 -10.36 -0.86
C VAL A 181 -0.55 -11.81 -1.21
N THR A 182 0.39 -12.58 -1.76
CA THR A 182 0.21 -13.99 -2.13
C THR A 182 1.34 -14.83 -1.56
N ASP A 183 1.06 -16.10 -1.28
CA ASP A 183 2.10 -17.05 -0.90
C ASP A 183 3.12 -17.27 -2.03
N ALA A 184 4.38 -17.55 -1.65
CA ALA A 184 5.44 -17.79 -2.60
C ALA A 184 5.31 -19.11 -3.36
N HIS A 185 5.63 -19.08 -4.66
CA HIS A 185 5.73 -20.28 -5.48
C HIS A 185 6.65 -20.11 -6.70
N GLY A 186 7.15 -21.24 -7.23
CA GLY A 186 8.06 -21.26 -8.37
C GLY A 186 7.42 -21.58 -9.72
N THR A 187 6.09 -21.53 -9.85
CA THR A 187 5.37 -21.80 -11.10
C THR A 187 5.27 -20.53 -11.96
N PHE A 188 5.63 -20.64 -13.25
CA PHE A 188 5.56 -19.57 -14.23
C PHE A 188 4.63 -19.96 -15.40
N ASN A 189 3.33 -19.70 -15.30
CA ASN A 189 2.40 -19.94 -16.39
C ASN A 189 2.29 -18.69 -17.28
N LEU A 190 2.96 -18.73 -18.44
CA LEU A 190 2.87 -17.67 -19.44
C LEU A 190 1.54 -17.81 -20.19
N THR A 191 0.63 -16.87 -19.92
CA THR A 191 -0.69 -16.75 -20.55
C THR A 191 -0.73 -15.70 -21.66
N ASN A 192 0.31 -14.86 -21.77
CA ASN A 192 0.42 -13.79 -22.75
C ASN A 192 0.56 -14.30 -24.19
N ALA A 193 0.14 -13.48 -25.15
CA ALA A 193 -0.07 -13.89 -26.55
C ALA A 193 1.22 -14.28 -27.31
N ASP A 194 2.38 -13.79 -26.87
CA ASP A 194 3.71 -14.16 -27.37
C ASP A 194 4.37 -15.28 -26.55
N GLY A 195 3.80 -15.60 -25.37
CA GLY A 195 4.24 -16.66 -24.47
C GLY A 195 5.63 -16.45 -23.91
N SER A 196 6.06 -15.18 -23.72
CA SER A 196 7.42 -14.85 -23.28
C SER A 196 7.44 -13.89 -22.08
N PHE A 197 8.39 -14.12 -21.17
CA PHE A 197 8.73 -13.23 -20.06
C PHE A 197 10.24 -13.32 -19.83
N ALA A 198 10.93 -12.18 -19.77
CA ALA A 198 12.37 -12.15 -19.55
C ALA A 198 12.71 -12.04 -18.06
N VAL A 199 13.37 -13.06 -17.52
CA VAL A 199 13.92 -13.03 -16.15
C VAL A 199 15.34 -12.49 -16.22
N ASN A 200 15.51 -11.19 -15.90
CA ASN A 200 16.80 -10.49 -15.91
C ASN A 200 17.41 -10.34 -14.51
N THR A 201 16.74 -10.88 -13.49
CA THR A 201 17.24 -10.99 -12.12
C THR A 201 17.71 -12.41 -11.80
N VAL A 202 18.54 -12.55 -10.77
CA VAL A 202 18.90 -13.86 -10.23
C VAL A 202 17.69 -14.41 -9.48
N LEU A 203 17.38 -15.70 -9.65
CA LEU A 203 16.45 -16.43 -8.79
C LEU A 203 17.24 -17.15 -7.71
N GLU A 204 17.19 -16.62 -6.49
CA GLU A 204 17.86 -17.20 -5.33
C GLU A 204 16.97 -18.24 -4.63
N ASN A 205 17.57 -19.19 -3.91
CA ASN A 205 16.78 -20.08 -3.06
C ASN A 205 16.16 -19.27 -1.91
N VAL A 206 14.88 -19.50 -1.66
CA VAL A 206 14.08 -18.79 -0.63
C VAL A 206 13.49 -19.75 0.41
N ASP A 207 13.96 -21.00 0.46
CA ASP A 207 13.46 -22.05 1.36
C ASP A 207 13.49 -21.64 2.84
N ALA A 208 14.45 -20.79 3.23
CA ALA A 208 14.59 -20.30 4.59
C ALA A 208 13.59 -19.19 4.97
N THR A 209 12.92 -18.58 4.00
CA THR A 209 12.03 -17.42 4.17
C THR A 209 10.59 -17.71 3.80
N LEU A 210 10.26 -18.96 3.45
CA LEU A 210 8.87 -19.36 3.19
C LEU A 210 8.01 -19.24 4.45
N ASP A 211 6.77 -18.80 4.27
CA ASP A 211 5.77 -18.79 5.35
C ASP A 211 5.43 -20.25 5.68
N PRO A 212 5.65 -20.73 6.93
CA PRO A 212 5.25 -22.08 7.33
C PRO A 212 3.75 -22.35 7.22
N ALA A 213 2.92 -21.30 7.16
CA ALA A 213 1.48 -21.40 6.96
C ALA A 213 1.07 -21.44 5.47
N SER A 214 2.01 -21.20 4.54
CA SER A 214 1.77 -21.19 3.10
C SER A 214 1.12 -22.48 2.63
N ALA A 215 0.09 -22.35 1.79
CA ALA A 215 -0.64 -23.48 1.25
C ALA A 215 -0.02 -24.05 -0.03
N THR A 216 1.01 -23.41 -0.60
CA THR A 216 1.57 -23.78 -1.91
C THR A 216 2.31 -25.12 -1.88
N GLY A 217 2.86 -25.48 -0.71
CA GLY A 217 3.69 -26.69 -0.56
C GLY A 217 4.97 -26.64 -1.40
N TRP A 218 5.36 -25.44 -1.85
CA TRP A 218 6.56 -25.22 -2.64
C TRP A 218 7.83 -25.35 -1.77
N ASP A 219 8.92 -25.79 -2.37
CA ASP A 219 10.17 -26.06 -1.66
C ASP A 219 11.13 -24.86 -1.59
N GLY A 220 10.76 -23.73 -2.20
CA GLY A 220 11.58 -22.50 -2.23
C GLY A 220 12.74 -22.54 -3.23
N THR A 221 12.82 -23.57 -4.08
CA THR A 221 13.98 -23.81 -4.95
C THR A 221 13.60 -24.29 -6.36
N SER A 222 12.47 -24.96 -6.52
CA SER A 222 12.06 -25.59 -7.77
C SER A 222 11.32 -24.61 -8.68
N LEU A 223 11.84 -24.37 -9.88
CA LEU A 223 11.14 -23.64 -10.94
C LEU A 223 10.33 -24.59 -11.82
N ILE A 224 9.04 -24.27 -12.02
CA ILE A 224 8.11 -25.00 -12.87
C ILE A 224 7.61 -24.05 -13.96
N LYS A 225 7.65 -24.48 -15.23
CA LYS A 225 7.22 -23.71 -16.41
C LYS A 225 6.22 -24.50 -17.23
#